data_AF-A0A7W1PP54-F1
#
_entry.id   AF-A0A7W1PP54-F1
#
_cell.length_a   1.000
_cell.length_b   1.000
_cell.length_c   1.000
_cell.angle_alpha   90.00
_cell.angle_beta   90.00
_cell.angle_gamma   90.00
#
_symmetry.space_group_name_H-M   'P 1'
#
loop_
_entity.id
_entity.type
_entity.pdbx_description
1 polymer ?
#
loop_
_entity_poly.entity_id
_entity_poly.type
_entity_poly.pdbx_seq_one_letter_code
_entity_poly.pdbx_strand_id
1 'polypeptide(L)'
;QIMPSAFIVNRYEDARRVLIRFFSNPSLSADDLYPAARALRDRAATLPEDADHRKSLMASARAVEAFAPMAAPVRKRTKGLLAAPGVRRNADLTLSGVRVVVCPDICFVERGTERRIGALKFHFPAKPRMKVEALRYAASILYGYLQDDGDDPLRRACISVDVMGNQHEAAPVAMKDRLKDLQAACEEISERWPAILEAMLRKSGGGGWR
;
A
#
# COMPACT_ATOMS: atom_id res chain seq x y z
N GLN A 1 -11.68 -28.92 7.30
CA GLN A 1 -11.95 -27.75 6.43
C GLN A 1 -11.30 -26.54 7.09
N ILE A 2 -10.15 -26.07 6.61
CA ILE A 2 -9.54 -24.82 7.11
C ILE A 2 -10.18 -23.70 6.31
N MET A 3 -11.34 -23.22 6.76
CA MET A 3 -11.89 -21.96 6.28
C MET A 3 -11.03 -20.85 6.90
N PRO A 4 -10.34 -20.00 6.10
CA PRO A 4 -9.72 -18.81 6.66
C PRO A 4 -10.79 -17.99 7.37
N SER A 5 -10.51 -17.53 8.60
CA SER A 5 -11.50 -16.84 9.43
C SER A 5 -12.10 -15.65 8.67
N ALA A 6 -13.41 -15.71 8.46
CA ALA A 6 -14.17 -14.61 7.89
C ALA A 6 -14.11 -13.41 8.83
N PHE A 7 -13.79 -12.24 8.26
CA PHE A 7 -13.59 -10.93 8.90
C PHE A 7 -12.15 -10.60 9.36
N ILE A 8 -11.32 -10.22 8.39
CA ILE A 8 -10.12 -9.43 8.67
C ILE A 8 -10.59 -7.98 8.80
N VAL A 9 -10.78 -7.47 10.02
CA VAL A 9 -10.79 -6.01 10.24
C VAL A 9 -9.49 -5.49 9.64
N ASN A 10 -9.56 -4.61 8.64
CA ASN A 10 -8.37 -3.98 8.10
C ASN A 10 -7.73 -3.12 9.21
N ARG A 11 -6.76 -3.71 9.91
CA ARG A 11 -6.20 -3.24 11.19
C ARG A 11 -5.68 -1.81 11.18
N TYR A 12 -5.43 -1.26 10.00
CA TYR A 12 -4.84 0.07 9.79
C TYR A 12 -5.68 0.98 8.88
N GLU A 13 -6.97 0.67 8.67
CA GLU A 13 -7.84 1.47 7.80
C GLU A 13 -8.01 2.91 8.32
N ASP A 14 -8.19 3.10 9.63
CA ASP A 14 -8.27 4.44 10.22
C ASP A 14 -6.96 5.22 10.07
N ALA A 15 -5.80 4.56 10.22
CA ALA A 15 -4.52 5.20 9.96
C ALA A 15 -4.42 5.65 8.51
N ARG A 16 -4.75 4.77 7.55
CA ARG A 16 -4.73 5.08 6.12
C ARG A 16 -5.63 6.28 5.81
N ARG A 17 -6.83 6.34 6.36
CA ARG A 17 -7.76 7.48 6.22
C ARG A 17 -7.17 8.79 6.76
N VAL A 18 -6.57 8.76 7.96
CA VAL A 18 -5.91 9.94 8.55
C VAL A 18 -4.76 10.42 7.66
N LEU A 19 -3.91 9.50 7.18
CA LEU A 19 -2.77 9.83 6.34
C LEU A 19 -3.21 10.37 4.97
N ILE A 20 -4.23 9.79 4.33
CA ILE A 20 -4.81 10.33 3.09
C ILE A 20 -5.32 11.76 3.33
N ARG A 21 -6.10 12.00 4.40
CA ARG A 21 -6.57 13.35 4.74
C ARG A 21 -5.42 14.33 4.96
N PHE A 22 -4.35 13.89 5.63
CA PHE A 22 -3.15 14.68 5.80
C PHE A 22 -2.55 15.08 4.45
N PHE A 23 -2.36 14.17 3.50
CA PHE A 23 -1.81 14.53 2.19
C PHE A 23 -2.76 15.39 1.34
N SER A 24 -4.06 15.13 1.40
CA SER A 24 -5.07 15.88 0.64
C SER A 24 -5.36 17.28 1.19
N ASN A 25 -4.90 17.61 2.41
CA ASN A 25 -5.02 18.95 2.98
C ASN A 25 -3.65 19.61 3.20
N PRO A 26 -3.22 20.51 2.30
CA PRO A 26 -1.94 21.19 2.41
C PRO A 26 -1.76 22.02 3.68
N SER A 27 -2.85 22.49 4.31
CA SER A 27 -2.76 23.31 5.53
C SER A 27 -2.37 22.52 6.78
N LEU A 28 -2.50 21.18 6.75
CA LEU A 28 -2.07 20.33 7.85
C LEU A 28 -0.55 20.19 7.88
N SER A 29 0.03 20.32 9.05
CA SER A 29 1.44 20.10 9.38
C SER A 29 1.66 18.69 9.94
N ALA A 30 2.93 18.29 10.09
CA ALA A 30 3.25 17.02 10.73
C ALA A 30 2.73 16.94 12.18
N ASP A 31 2.67 18.09 12.87
CA ASP A 31 2.21 18.15 14.25
C ASP A 31 0.72 17.85 14.39
N ASP A 32 -0.08 18.12 13.35
CA ASP A 32 -1.52 17.80 13.32
C ASP A 32 -1.80 16.27 13.32
N LEU A 33 -0.79 15.45 13.04
CA LEU A 33 -0.92 13.99 13.11
C LEU A 33 -1.01 13.48 14.56
N TYR A 34 -0.41 14.17 15.54
CA TYR A 34 -0.47 13.72 16.93
C TYR A 34 -1.87 13.90 17.56
N PRO A 35 -2.56 15.05 17.40
CA PRO A 35 -3.97 15.18 17.78
C PRO A 35 -4.87 14.17 17.06
N ALA A 36 -4.61 13.88 15.77
CA ALA A 36 -5.38 12.87 15.04
C ALA A 36 -5.18 11.46 15.63
N ALA A 37 -3.94 11.09 15.99
CA ALA A 37 -3.65 9.84 16.68
C ALA A 37 -4.30 9.78 18.07
N ARG A 38 -4.33 10.88 18.82
CA ARG A 38 -5.05 10.98 20.10
C ARG A 38 -6.54 10.73 19.92
N ALA A 39 -7.17 11.37 18.94
CA ALA A 39 -8.60 11.16 18.65
C ALA A 39 -8.93 9.68 18.32
N LEU A 40 -8.02 8.95 17.68
CA LEU A 40 -8.19 7.50 17.46
C LEU A 40 -8.16 6.70 18.78
N ARG A 41 -7.32 7.09 19.75
CA ARG A 41 -7.29 6.46 21.07
C ARG A 41 -8.53 6.77 21.89
N ASP A 42 -8.99 8.02 21.85
CA ASP A 42 -10.18 8.45 22.56
C ASP A 42 -11.41 7.69 22.04
N ARG A 43 -11.55 7.54 20.71
CA ARG A 43 -12.56 6.68 20.07
C ARG A 43 -12.43 5.20 20.48
N ALA A 44 -11.21 4.71 20.69
CA ALA A 44 -10.99 3.33 21.14
C ALA A 44 -11.49 3.12 22.58
N ALA A 45 -11.38 4.14 23.44
CA ALA A 45 -11.86 4.09 24.82
C ALA A 45 -13.39 4.04 24.91
N THR A 46 -14.11 4.59 23.93
CA THR A 46 -15.59 4.53 23.88
C THR A 46 -16.14 3.20 23.36
N LEU A 47 -15.29 2.24 23.01
CA LEU A 47 -15.68 0.93 22.46
C LEU A 47 -15.21 -0.22 23.39
N PRO A 48 -15.74 -0.32 24.62
CA PRO A 48 -15.29 -1.32 25.58
C PRO A 48 -15.60 -2.77 25.15
N GLU A 49 -16.72 -2.97 24.47
CA GLU A 49 -17.25 -4.30 24.08
C GLU A 49 -16.68 -4.82 22.75
N ASP A 50 -16.20 -3.94 21.87
CA ASP A 50 -15.58 -4.31 20.58
C ASP A 50 -14.05 -4.34 20.69
N ALA A 51 -13.54 -5.46 21.22
CA ALA A 51 -12.12 -5.64 21.49
C ALA A 51 -11.24 -5.53 20.23
N ASP A 52 -11.72 -5.97 19.07
CA ASP A 52 -10.93 -6.01 17.85
C ASP A 52 -10.91 -4.66 17.13
N HIS A 53 -12.03 -3.94 17.09
CA HIS A 53 -12.04 -2.57 16.61
C HIS A 53 -11.22 -1.65 17.52
N ARG A 54 -11.30 -1.83 18.85
CA ARG A 54 -10.42 -1.12 19.78
C ARG A 54 -8.94 -1.38 19.49
N LYS A 55 -8.54 -2.64 19.27
CA LYS A 55 -7.15 -2.99 18.87
C LYS A 55 -6.77 -2.34 17.53
N SER A 56 -7.69 -2.30 16.56
CA SER A 56 -7.49 -1.67 15.25
C SER A 56 -7.25 -0.15 15.39
N LEU A 57 -8.07 0.54 16.18
CA LEU A 57 -7.91 1.97 16.45
C LEU A 57 -6.60 2.28 17.19
N MET A 58 -6.25 1.48 18.19
CA MET A 58 -4.99 1.63 18.92
C MET A 58 -3.78 1.36 18.03
N ALA A 59 -3.84 0.36 17.14
CA ALA A 59 -2.80 0.10 16.15
C ALA A 59 -2.70 1.24 15.13
N SER A 60 -3.83 1.78 14.70
CA SER A 60 -3.91 2.91 13.77
C SER A 60 -3.32 4.19 14.37
N ALA A 61 -3.63 4.50 15.63
CA ALA A 61 -3.05 5.63 16.35
C ALA A 61 -1.51 5.55 16.39
N ARG A 62 -0.97 4.37 16.74
CA ARG A 62 0.48 4.12 16.74
C ARG A 62 1.10 4.29 15.36
N ALA A 63 0.40 3.86 14.30
CA ALA A 63 0.89 4.01 12.93
C ALA A 63 0.93 5.48 12.48
N VAL A 64 -0.10 6.27 12.83
CA VAL A 64 -0.13 7.71 12.54
C VAL A 64 1.04 8.43 13.21
N GLU A 65 1.33 8.12 14.48
CA GLU A 65 2.49 8.69 15.18
C GLU A 65 3.82 8.23 14.60
N ALA A 66 3.94 6.95 14.25
CA ALA A 66 5.13 6.41 13.62
C ALA A 66 5.43 7.09 12.27
N PHE A 67 4.39 7.52 11.55
CA PHE A 67 4.53 8.26 10.30
C PHE A 67 4.93 9.72 10.50
N ALA A 68 4.53 10.38 11.60
CA ALA A 68 4.68 11.83 11.77
C ALA A 68 6.10 12.37 11.51
N PRO A 69 7.19 11.72 11.97
CA PRO A 69 8.56 12.14 11.65
C PRO A 69 8.92 12.07 10.16
N MET A 70 8.27 11.20 9.38
CA MET A 70 8.47 11.09 7.92
C MET A 70 7.61 12.03 7.09
N ALA A 71 6.62 12.68 7.71
CA ALA A 71 5.64 13.46 6.98
C ALA A 71 6.29 14.55 6.12
N ALA A 72 7.25 15.28 6.68
CA ALA A 72 8.00 16.33 5.98
C ALA A 72 8.85 15.80 4.80
N PRO A 73 9.76 14.81 4.97
CA PRO A 73 10.56 14.31 3.86
C PRO A 73 9.71 13.66 2.75
N VAL A 74 8.61 12.98 3.08
CA VAL A 74 7.70 12.42 2.08
C VAL A 74 6.97 13.52 1.31
N ARG A 75 6.41 14.53 2.01
CA ARG A 75 5.75 15.68 1.34
C ARG A 75 6.71 16.49 0.46
N LYS A 76 7.99 16.61 0.84
CA LYS A 76 9.00 17.31 0.03
C LYS A 76 9.11 16.70 -1.36
N ARG A 77 8.99 15.37 -1.49
CA ARG A 77 9.08 14.66 -2.77
C ARG A 77 7.90 14.97 -3.70
N THR A 78 6.77 15.34 -3.15
CA THR A 78 5.51 15.62 -3.85
C THR A 78 5.16 17.11 -3.84
N LYS A 79 6.14 17.97 -3.53
CA LYS A 79 5.97 19.43 -3.56
C LYS A 79 5.49 19.87 -4.94
N GLY A 80 4.48 20.74 -4.94
CA GLY A 80 3.85 21.30 -6.14
C GLY A 80 2.66 20.48 -6.66
N LEU A 81 2.48 19.24 -6.19
CA LEU A 81 1.44 18.34 -6.70
C LEU A 81 0.19 18.40 -5.81
N LEU A 82 -0.96 18.00 -6.35
CA LEU A 82 -2.21 17.82 -5.60
C LEU A 82 -2.36 16.35 -5.20
N ALA A 83 -2.77 16.08 -3.97
CA ALA A 83 -2.96 14.71 -3.49
C ALA A 83 -4.45 14.36 -3.41
N ALA A 84 -4.85 13.29 -4.07
CA ALA A 84 -6.19 12.75 -4.03
C ALA A 84 -6.17 11.29 -3.53
N PRO A 85 -7.25 10.78 -2.91
CA PRO A 85 -7.37 9.36 -2.59
C PRO A 85 -7.11 8.49 -3.84
N GLY A 86 -6.29 7.44 -3.69
CA GLY A 86 -5.86 6.58 -4.80
C GLY A 86 -6.87 5.49 -5.22
N VAL A 87 -8.07 5.48 -4.63
CA VAL A 87 -9.08 4.44 -4.89
C VAL A 87 -9.56 4.53 -6.34
N ARG A 88 -9.29 3.47 -7.12
CA ARG A 88 -9.89 3.23 -8.43
C ARG A 88 -10.49 1.83 -8.50
N ARG A 89 -11.52 1.67 -9.33
CA ARG A 89 -11.90 0.35 -9.87
C ARG A 89 -10.77 -0.08 -10.81
N ASN A 90 -10.31 -1.32 -10.72
CA ASN A 90 -9.27 -1.91 -11.59
C ASN A 90 -7.90 -1.20 -11.53
N ALA A 91 -7.35 -1.00 -10.33
CA ALA A 91 -5.96 -0.57 -10.17
C ALA A 91 -5.03 -1.79 -10.29
N ASP A 92 -4.95 -2.38 -11.48
CA ASP A 92 -4.10 -3.52 -11.77
C ASP A 92 -3.10 -3.25 -12.89
N LEU A 93 -1.99 -3.96 -12.81
CA LEU A 93 -0.91 -4.00 -13.79
C LEU A 93 -0.78 -5.46 -14.23
N THR A 94 -0.88 -5.74 -15.52
CA THR A 94 -0.70 -7.11 -16.01
C THR A 94 0.76 -7.32 -16.43
N LEU A 95 1.42 -8.30 -15.80
CA LEU A 95 2.81 -8.65 -16.08
C LEU A 95 2.87 -10.13 -16.44
N SER A 96 3.33 -10.46 -17.65
CA SER A 96 3.46 -11.85 -18.11
C SER A 96 2.18 -12.68 -17.93
N GLY A 97 1.00 -12.06 -18.17
CA GLY A 97 -0.31 -12.68 -17.96
C GLY A 97 -0.80 -12.76 -16.52
N VAL A 98 0.01 -12.34 -15.54
CA VAL A 98 -0.36 -12.25 -14.12
C VAL A 98 -0.91 -10.87 -13.81
N ARG A 99 -2.12 -10.82 -13.27
CA ARG A 99 -2.76 -9.59 -12.80
C ARG A 99 -2.21 -9.19 -11.43
N VAL A 100 -1.48 -8.08 -11.36
CA VAL A 100 -0.93 -7.51 -10.12
C VAL A 100 -1.81 -6.34 -9.67
N VAL A 101 -2.51 -6.49 -8.55
CA VAL A 101 -3.33 -5.41 -7.97
C VAL A 101 -2.45 -4.43 -7.20
N VAL A 102 -2.43 -3.17 -7.64
CA VAL A 102 -1.52 -2.13 -7.15
C VAL A 102 -2.14 -1.26 -6.05
N CYS A 103 -3.42 -0.89 -6.19
CA CYS A 103 -4.22 -0.13 -5.23
C CYS A 103 -3.45 0.99 -4.48
N PRO A 104 -3.05 2.08 -5.15
CA PRO A 104 -2.41 3.21 -4.46
C PRO A 104 -3.35 3.81 -3.41
N ASP A 105 -2.77 4.36 -2.34
CA ASP A 105 -3.57 5.04 -1.30
C ASP A 105 -3.79 6.50 -1.65
N ILE A 106 -2.82 7.10 -2.33
CA ILE A 106 -2.85 8.48 -2.80
C ILE A 106 -2.37 8.49 -4.26
N CYS A 107 -3.06 9.26 -5.09
CA CYS A 107 -2.58 9.66 -6.41
C CYS A 107 -2.17 11.13 -6.36
N PHE A 108 -1.06 11.47 -7.00
CA PHE A 108 -0.60 12.85 -7.16
C PHE A 108 -0.92 13.35 -8.56
N VAL A 109 -1.57 14.51 -8.64
CA VAL A 109 -2.06 15.12 -9.87
C VAL A 109 -1.33 16.44 -10.11
N GLU A 110 -1.04 16.73 -11.37
CA GLU A 110 -0.48 18.01 -11.79
C GLU A 110 -1.53 19.13 -11.65
N ARG A 111 -1.14 20.27 -11.06
CA ARG A 111 -2.06 21.39 -10.81
C ARG A 111 -2.67 21.90 -12.10
N GLY A 112 -3.98 22.09 -12.10
CA GLY A 112 -4.71 22.59 -13.27
C GLY A 112 -4.96 21.54 -14.35
N THR A 113 -4.64 20.27 -14.07
CA THR A 113 -4.87 19.14 -14.99
C THR A 113 -5.52 17.98 -14.24
N GLU A 114 -5.98 16.98 -14.99
CA GLU A 114 -6.38 15.67 -14.43
C GLU A 114 -5.26 14.61 -14.56
N ARG A 115 -4.08 15.01 -15.05
CA ARG A 115 -2.97 14.11 -15.33
C ARG A 115 -2.33 13.63 -14.04
N ARG A 116 -2.17 12.31 -13.89
CA ARG A 116 -1.47 11.74 -12.74
C ARG A 116 0.02 11.76 -13.03
N ILE A 117 0.77 12.11 -12.00
CA ILE A 117 2.22 12.28 -12.09
C ILE A 117 2.94 11.57 -10.94
N GLY A 118 2.21 10.83 -10.11
CA GLY A 118 2.76 10.01 -9.05
C GLY A 118 1.69 9.29 -8.24
N ALA A 119 2.12 8.40 -7.37
CA ALA A 119 1.27 7.67 -6.45
C ALA A 119 2.02 7.28 -5.18
N LEU A 120 1.30 7.05 -4.09
CA LEU A 120 1.87 6.61 -2.83
C LEU A 120 1.16 5.37 -2.29
N LYS A 121 1.95 4.43 -1.75
CA LYS A 121 1.45 3.27 -1.00
C LYS A 121 2.02 3.23 0.43
N PHE A 122 1.14 3.15 1.41
CA PHE A 122 1.44 2.87 2.81
C PHE A 122 1.40 1.38 3.09
N HIS A 123 2.49 0.89 3.66
CA HIS A 123 2.65 -0.47 4.17
C HIS A 123 2.70 -0.43 5.71
N PHE A 124 2.01 -1.39 6.33
CA PHE A 124 1.92 -1.53 7.78
C PHE A 124 2.37 -2.93 8.21
N PRO A 125 3.65 -3.31 7.99
CA PRO A 125 4.12 -4.65 8.31
C PRO A 125 4.07 -4.89 9.83
N ALA A 126 3.61 -6.08 10.25
CA ALA A 126 3.57 -6.47 11.66
C ALA A 126 4.98 -6.67 12.28
N LYS A 127 5.97 -6.95 11.41
CA LYS A 127 7.43 -7.16 11.57
C LYS A 127 7.84 -8.37 10.68
N PRO A 128 9.07 -8.43 10.16
CA PRO A 128 10.12 -7.40 10.22
C PRO A 128 9.76 -6.15 9.40
N ARG A 129 10.58 -5.09 9.52
CA ARG A 129 10.50 -3.92 8.63
C ARG A 129 10.67 -4.36 7.18
N MET A 130 10.08 -3.64 6.24
CA MET A 130 10.31 -3.92 4.83
C MET A 130 11.78 -3.69 4.48
N LYS A 131 12.33 -4.50 3.58
CA LYS A 131 13.66 -4.23 3.04
C LYS A 131 13.58 -3.02 2.10
N VAL A 132 14.64 -2.22 2.02
CA VAL A 132 14.74 -1.08 1.09
C VAL A 132 14.42 -1.50 -0.34
N GLU A 133 14.95 -2.64 -0.79
CA GLU A 133 14.65 -3.15 -2.13
C GLU A 133 13.17 -3.49 -2.33
N ALA A 134 12.48 -4.02 -1.32
CA ALA A 134 11.04 -4.28 -1.41
C ALA A 134 10.22 -2.99 -1.58
N LEU A 135 10.63 -1.91 -0.89
CA LEU A 135 10.00 -0.59 -1.06
C LEU A 135 10.27 -0.01 -2.45
N ARG A 136 11.49 -0.20 -2.98
CA ARG A 136 11.83 0.21 -4.35
C ARG A 136 11.03 -0.56 -5.40
N TYR A 137 10.83 -1.86 -5.22
CA TYR A 137 9.94 -2.65 -6.09
C TYR A 137 8.51 -2.13 -6.04
N ALA A 138 7.95 -1.91 -4.85
CA ALA A 138 6.60 -1.36 -4.71
C ALA A 138 6.47 0.03 -5.36
N ALA A 139 7.48 0.89 -5.21
CA ALA A 139 7.51 2.19 -5.88
C ALA A 139 7.64 2.09 -7.41
N SER A 140 8.42 1.13 -7.92
CA SER A 140 8.52 0.81 -9.35
C SER A 140 7.20 0.28 -9.90
N ILE A 141 6.45 -0.52 -9.15
CA ILE A 141 5.13 -1.01 -9.54
C ILE A 141 4.14 0.17 -9.66
N LEU A 142 4.13 1.09 -8.69
CA LEU A 142 3.32 2.31 -8.77
C LEU A 142 3.62 3.12 -10.02
N TYR A 143 4.91 3.25 -10.36
CA TYR A 143 5.35 3.94 -11.56
C TYR A 143 4.89 3.21 -12.84
N GLY A 144 5.15 1.91 -12.94
CA GLY A 144 4.76 1.10 -14.09
C GLY A 144 3.25 1.07 -14.30
N TYR A 145 2.47 0.99 -13.22
CA TYR A 145 1.01 1.10 -13.25
C TYR A 145 0.53 2.42 -13.88
N LEU A 146 1.10 3.56 -13.48
CA LEU A 146 0.71 4.85 -14.05
C LEU A 146 1.13 4.97 -15.52
N GLN A 147 2.31 4.43 -15.90
CA GLN A 147 2.72 4.40 -17.30
C GLN A 147 1.82 3.54 -18.17
N ASP A 148 1.41 2.38 -17.68
CA ASP A 148 0.52 1.45 -18.38
C ASP A 148 -0.86 2.08 -18.62
N ASP A 149 -1.33 2.92 -17.67
CA ASP A 149 -2.57 3.70 -17.79
C ASP A 149 -2.41 5.00 -18.61
N GLY A 150 -1.28 5.17 -19.32
CA GLY A 150 -1.01 6.25 -20.26
C GLY A 150 -0.51 7.57 -19.65
N ASP A 151 -0.20 7.61 -18.36
CA ASP A 151 0.38 8.78 -17.71
C ASP A 151 1.90 8.89 -17.93
N ASP A 152 2.47 10.03 -17.53
CA ASP A 152 3.92 10.26 -17.47
C ASP A 152 4.34 10.53 -16.01
N PRO A 153 4.44 9.47 -15.20
CA PRO A 153 4.72 9.62 -13.79
C PRO A 153 6.12 10.17 -13.52
N LEU A 154 6.24 10.98 -12.48
CA LEU A 154 7.52 11.38 -11.91
C LEU A 154 8.00 10.33 -10.91
N ARG A 155 9.22 9.82 -11.14
CA ARG A 155 9.85 8.83 -10.25
C ARG A 155 9.87 9.24 -8.78
N ARG A 156 10.21 10.51 -8.53
CA ARG A 156 10.23 11.09 -7.18
C ARG A 156 8.88 11.06 -6.48
N ALA A 157 7.78 11.05 -7.24
CA ALA A 157 6.41 11.10 -6.74
C ALA A 157 5.72 9.73 -6.72
N CYS A 158 6.41 8.66 -7.14
CA CYS A 158 5.99 7.27 -6.94
C CYS A 158 6.70 6.73 -5.70
N ILE A 159 5.99 6.62 -4.58
CA ILE A 159 6.57 6.46 -3.25
C ILE A 159 5.96 5.25 -2.53
N SER A 160 6.80 4.39 -1.98
CA SER A 160 6.40 3.34 -1.04
C SER A 160 6.88 3.71 0.36
N VAL A 161 5.99 3.61 1.35
CA VAL A 161 6.25 3.99 2.75
C VAL A 161 6.02 2.80 3.65
N ASP A 162 7.05 2.38 4.38
CA ASP A 162 6.90 1.49 5.54
C ASP A 162 6.65 2.36 6.78
N VAL A 163 5.37 2.47 7.14
CA VAL A 163 4.91 3.34 8.22
C VAL A 163 5.51 2.93 9.55
N MET A 164 5.53 1.62 9.83
CA MET A 164 6.02 1.09 11.11
C MET A 164 7.55 1.01 11.15
N GLY A 165 8.19 0.89 9.99
CA GLY A 165 9.64 0.87 9.84
C GLY A 165 10.30 2.24 9.80
N ASN A 166 9.52 3.33 9.74
CA ASN A 166 10.01 4.71 9.64
C ASN A 166 10.97 4.90 8.44
N GLN A 167 10.58 4.38 7.27
CA GLN A 167 11.36 4.48 6.04
C GLN A 167 10.45 4.61 4.82
N HIS A 168 10.97 5.21 3.76
CA HIS A 168 10.27 5.40 2.51
C HIS A 168 11.25 5.42 1.34
N GLU A 169 10.85 4.87 0.21
CA GLU A 169 11.63 4.88 -1.02
C GLU A 169 10.78 5.41 -2.17
N ALA A 170 11.43 6.13 -3.09
CA ALA A 170 10.83 6.53 -4.36
C ALA A 170 11.24 5.56 -5.47
N ALA A 171 10.55 5.59 -6.61
CA ALA A 171 10.94 4.77 -7.75
C ALA A 171 12.39 5.10 -8.18
N PRO A 172 13.30 4.10 -8.27
CA PRO A 172 14.71 4.33 -8.57
C PRO A 172 14.95 4.70 -10.04
N VAL A 173 16.19 5.06 -10.40
CA VAL A 173 16.61 5.28 -11.81
C VAL A 173 16.58 3.97 -12.59
N ALA A 174 17.20 2.93 -12.03
CA ALA A 174 17.21 1.58 -12.58
C ALA A 174 15.89 0.84 -12.31
N MET A 175 14.77 1.46 -12.68
CA MET A 175 13.44 0.85 -12.57
C MET A 175 13.23 -0.21 -13.65
N LYS A 176 13.85 -0.06 -14.82
CA LYS A 176 13.61 -0.93 -15.97
C LYS A 176 14.05 -2.36 -15.63
N ASP A 177 15.20 -2.48 -14.99
CA ASP A 177 15.71 -3.78 -14.54
C ASP A 177 14.81 -4.38 -13.46
N ARG A 178 14.30 -3.57 -12.52
CA ARG A 178 13.33 -4.02 -11.51
C ARG A 178 11.99 -4.47 -12.10
N LEU A 179 11.50 -3.78 -13.14
CA LEU A 179 10.29 -4.18 -13.83
C LEU A 179 10.52 -5.48 -14.62
N LYS A 180 11.70 -5.68 -15.20
CA LYS A 180 12.10 -6.97 -15.82
C LYS A 180 12.17 -8.10 -14.79
N ASP A 181 12.79 -7.86 -13.64
CA ASP A 181 12.85 -8.84 -12.54
C ASP A 181 11.44 -9.23 -12.08
N LEU A 182 10.53 -8.24 -12.00
CA LEU A 182 9.13 -8.49 -11.66
C LEU A 182 8.40 -9.26 -12.76
N GLN A 183 8.64 -8.96 -14.04
CA GLN A 183 8.09 -9.71 -15.16
C GLN A 183 8.56 -11.16 -15.14
N ALA A 184 9.85 -11.41 -14.90
CA ALA A 184 10.41 -12.76 -14.79
C ALA A 184 9.79 -13.53 -13.60
N ALA A 185 9.61 -12.86 -12.46
CA ALA A 185 8.92 -13.47 -11.31
C ALA A 185 7.45 -13.80 -11.61
N CYS A 186 6.74 -12.93 -12.33
CA CYS A 186 5.37 -13.18 -12.76
C CYS A 186 5.30 -14.31 -13.80
N GLU A 187 6.28 -14.42 -14.70
CA GLU A 187 6.39 -15.53 -15.65
C GLU A 187 6.58 -16.87 -14.91
N GLU A 188 7.50 -16.93 -13.94
CA GLU A 188 7.69 -18.13 -13.09
C GLU A 188 6.38 -18.52 -12.36
N ILE A 189 5.64 -17.55 -11.83
CA ILE A 189 4.33 -17.80 -11.21
C ILE A 189 3.36 -18.38 -12.25
N SER A 190 3.22 -17.74 -13.41
CA SER A 190 2.31 -18.17 -14.48
C SER A 190 2.58 -19.60 -14.92
N GLU A 191 3.85 -19.98 -15.07
CA GLU A 191 4.27 -21.32 -15.48
C GLU A 191 4.03 -22.38 -14.40
N ARG A 192 4.32 -22.06 -13.13
CA ARG A 192 4.29 -23.06 -12.03
C ARG A 192 2.92 -23.24 -11.39
N TRP A 193 2.08 -22.21 -11.41
CA TRP A 193 0.80 -22.23 -10.70
C TRP A 193 -0.14 -23.37 -11.13
N PRO A 194 -0.28 -23.70 -12.43
CA PRO A 194 -1.14 -24.81 -12.87
C PRO A 194 -0.77 -26.14 -12.22
N ALA A 195 0.52 -26.49 -12.19
CA ALA A 195 1.00 -27.74 -11.60
C ALA A 195 0.75 -27.81 -10.08
N ILE A 196 0.86 -26.68 -9.37
CA ILE A 196 0.53 -26.59 -7.94
C ILE A 196 -0.96 -26.85 -7.71
N LEU A 197 -1.83 -26.24 -8.53
CA LEU A 197 -3.29 -26.44 -8.45
C LEU A 197 -3.67 -27.90 -8.71
N GLU A 198 -3.10 -28.53 -9.74
CA GLU A 198 -3.31 -29.95 -10.04
C GLU A 198 -2.90 -30.85 -8.87
N ALA A 199 -1.75 -30.60 -8.26
CA ALA A 199 -1.27 -31.36 -7.11
C ALA A 199 -2.20 -31.21 -5.88
N MET A 200 -2.75 -30.02 -5.65
CA MET A 200 -3.72 -29.77 -4.58
C MET A 200 -5.05 -30.49 -4.84
N LEU A 201 -5.56 -30.44 -6.08
CA LEU A 201 -6.80 -31.13 -6.46
C LEU A 201 -6.66 -32.66 -6.31
N ARG A 202 -5.53 -33.23 -6.72
CA ARG A 202 -5.26 -34.68 -6.56
C ARG A 202 -5.25 -35.12 -5.10
N LYS A 203 -4.71 -34.32 -4.18
CA LYS A 203 -4.73 -34.61 -2.73
C LYS A 203 -6.13 -34.50 -2.13
N SER A 204 -6.97 -33.63 -2.69
CA SER A 204 -8.35 -33.40 -2.24
C SER A 204 -9.31 -34.51 -2.70
N GLY A 205 -9.05 -35.10 -3.87
CA GLY A 205 -9.85 -36.19 -4.45
C GLY A 205 -9.56 -37.60 -3.94
N GLY A 206 -8.52 -37.79 -3.11
CA GLY A 206 -8.13 -39.10 -2.56
C GLY A 206 -8.82 -39.51 -1.26
N GLY A 207 -9.65 -38.64 -0.68
CA GLY A 207 -10.40 -38.88 0.57
C GLY A 207 -11.76 -39.52 0.35
N GLY A 208 -11.81 -40.63 -0.41
CA GLY A 208 -12.97 -41.51 -0.42
C GLY A 208 -13.01 -42.28 0.89
N TRP A 209 -13.90 -41.88 1.81
CA TRP A 209 -14.17 -42.61 3.04
C TRP A 209 -14.67 -44.01 2.67
N ARG A 210 -13.86 -45.03 2.95
CA ARG A 210 -14.31 -46.39 3.19
C ARG A 210 -14.44 -46.59 4.69
#